data_AF-A0A2W1AGR3-F1
#
_entry.id   AF-A0A2W1AGR3-F1
#
_cell.length_a   1.000
_cell.length_b   1.000
_cell.length_c   1.000
_cell.angle_alpha   90.00
_cell.angle_beta   90.00
_cell.angle_gamma   90.00
#
_symmetry.space_group_name_H-M   'P 1'
#
loop_
_entity.id
_entity.type
_entity.pdbx_description
1 polymer ?
#
loop_
_entity_poly.entity_id
_entity_poly.type
_entity_poly.pdbx_seq_one_letter_code
_entity_poly.pdbx_strand_id
1 'polypeptide(L)'
;MKVFDFLILIFGIVAIGFAAVSIFFWFSSFANNQDSSTGSSFQYVLPIITILVAGFAIKLSSDSKSNDRTYNMAAILALIAMAGFLVISGLVPEFRDQKTGTDWAIFKWVILAGLYGGLITFWLSISLIIFKLSYINKIIISRRSNTSVVDEVGSEK
;
A
#
# COMPACT_ATOMS: atom_id res chain seq x y z
N MET A 1 22.54 -4.75 -10.25
CA MET A 1 21.25 -5.14 -9.65
C MET A 1 20.80 -4.11 -8.59
N LYS A 2 20.68 -2.82 -8.96
CA LYS A 2 20.23 -1.74 -8.04
C LYS A 2 19.24 -0.78 -8.70
N VAL A 3 19.45 -0.46 -9.98
CA VAL A 3 18.56 0.41 -10.75
C VAL A 3 17.23 -0.30 -11.06
N PHE A 4 17.27 -1.57 -11.46
CA PHE A 4 16.08 -2.35 -11.80
C PHE A 4 15.13 -2.52 -10.59
N ASP A 5 15.66 -2.90 -9.42
CA ASP A 5 14.86 -3.05 -8.20
C ASP A 5 14.26 -1.72 -7.73
N PHE A 6 15.01 -0.62 -7.91
CA PHE A 6 14.53 0.73 -7.61
C PHE A 6 13.42 1.18 -8.58
N LEU A 7 13.57 0.89 -9.87
CA LEU A 7 12.54 1.15 -10.87
C LEU A 7 11.26 0.35 -10.57
N ILE A 8 11.39 -0.94 -10.24
CA ILE A 8 10.24 -1.78 -9.83
C ILE A 8 9.53 -1.18 -8.63
N LEU A 9 10.27 -0.71 -7.63
CA LEU A 9 9.70 -0.07 -6.45
C LEU A 9 8.94 1.21 -6.82
N ILE A 10 9.51 2.08 -7.67
CA ILE A 10 8.82 3.29 -8.15
C ILE A 10 7.58 2.93 -8.95
N PHE A 11 7.67 2.01 -9.91
CA PHE A 11 6.52 1.57 -10.71
C PHE A 11 5.43 0.97 -9.82
N GLY A 12 5.80 0.21 -8.79
CA GLY A 12 4.87 -0.31 -7.79
C GLY A 12 4.14 0.79 -7.02
N ILE A 13 4.85 1.82 -6.54
CA ILE A 13 4.26 2.96 -5.84
C ILE A 13 3.32 3.75 -6.76
N VAL A 14 3.76 4.01 -7.99
CA VAL A 14 2.95 4.72 -9.00
C VAL A 14 1.70 3.92 -9.34
N ALA A 15 1.81 2.61 -9.54
CA ALA A 15 0.68 1.72 -9.81
C ALA A 15 -0.32 1.70 -8.64
N ILE A 16 0.17 1.67 -7.40
CA ILE A 16 -0.66 1.77 -6.20
C ILE A 16 -1.37 3.12 -6.12
N GLY A 17 -0.66 4.22 -6.42
CA GLY A 17 -1.24 5.55 -6.49
C GLY A 17 -2.34 5.65 -7.55
N PHE A 18 -2.09 5.14 -8.75
CA PHE A 18 -3.09 5.05 -9.81
C PHE A 18 -4.31 4.23 -9.36
N ALA A 19 -4.10 3.05 -8.76
CA ALA A 19 -5.20 2.23 -8.26
C ALA A 19 -6.05 2.99 -7.23
N ALA A 20 -5.44 3.65 -6.25
CA ALA A 20 -6.14 4.44 -5.25
C ALA A 20 -7.00 5.55 -5.88
N VAL A 21 -6.43 6.30 -6.84
CA VAL A 21 -7.15 7.36 -7.56
C VAL A 21 -8.28 6.79 -8.41
N SER A 22 -8.05 5.71 -9.15
CA SER A 22 -9.07 5.06 -9.97
C SER A 22 -10.24 4.53 -9.13
N ILE A 23 -9.98 4.00 -7.93
CA ILE A 23 -11.04 3.58 -7.00
C ILE A 23 -11.84 4.76 -6.45
N PHE A 24 -11.21 5.91 -6.23
CA PHE A 24 -11.92 7.12 -5.84
C PHE A 24 -12.87 7.60 -6.95
N PHE A 25 -12.40 7.65 -8.20
CA PHE A 25 -13.24 8.02 -9.34
C PHE A 25 -14.35 7.02 -9.60
N TRP A 26 -14.08 5.72 -9.47
CA TRP A 26 -15.10 4.68 -9.56
C TRP A 26 -16.17 4.84 -8.49
N PHE A 27 -15.78 5.00 -7.22
CA PHE A 27 -16.75 5.19 -6.13
C PHE A 27 -17.56 6.48 -6.33
N SER A 28 -16.92 7.57 -6.75
CA SER A 28 -17.61 8.82 -7.09
C SER A 28 -18.64 8.63 -8.21
N SER A 29 -18.28 7.92 -9.28
CA SER A 29 -19.19 7.59 -10.38
C SER A 29 -20.37 6.72 -9.89
N PHE A 30 -20.08 5.70 -9.08
CA PHE A 30 -21.07 4.82 -8.46
C PHE A 30 -22.05 5.60 -7.56
N ALA A 31 -21.52 6.50 -6.71
CA ALA A 31 -22.26 7.34 -5.77
C ALA A 31 -23.16 8.39 -6.45
N ASN A 32 -22.80 8.78 -7.67
CA ASN A 32 -23.52 9.76 -8.49
C ASN A 32 -24.43 9.10 -9.54
N ASN A 33 -24.67 7.79 -9.44
CA ASN A 33 -25.55 7.03 -10.34
C ASN A 33 -25.16 7.14 -11.82
N GLN A 34 -23.88 7.39 -12.11
CA GLN A 34 -23.37 7.38 -13.47
C GLN A 34 -23.06 5.93 -13.88
N ASP A 35 -23.31 5.59 -15.15
CA ASP A 35 -22.93 4.30 -15.72
C ASP A 35 -21.40 4.20 -15.75
N SER A 36 -20.83 3.64 -14.69
CA SER A 36 -19.43 3.30 -14.66
C SER A 36 -19.19 2.11 -15.59
N SER A 37 -18.41 2.28 -16.65
CA SER A 37 -17.98 1.18 -17.54
C SER A 37 -17.03 0.17 -16.86
N THR A 38 -16.79 0.34 -15.57
CA THR A 38 -15.89 -0.46 -14.75
C THR A 38 -16.58 -1.75 -14.33
N GLY A 39 -15.93 -2.89 -14.58
CA GLY A 39 -16.51 -4.21 -14.32
C GLY A 39 -16.86 -4.43 -12.84
N SER A 40 -17.78 -5.38 -12.58
CA SER A 40 -18.28 -5.73 -11.24
C SER A 40 -17.19 -6.09 -10.23
N SER A 41 -16.01 -6.48 -10.70
CA SER A 41 -14.88 -6.89 -9.86
C SER A 41 -14.03 -5.72 -9.33
N PHE A 42 -14.26 -4.49 -9.79
CA PHE A 42 -13.38 -3.35 -9.50
C PHE A 42 -13.30 -3.00 -8.00
N GLN A 43 -14.37 -3.27 -7.26
CA GLN A 43 -14.41 -3.12 -5.81
C GLN A 43 -13.38 -3.99 -5.06
N TYR A 44 -12.89 -5.07 -5.65
CA TYR A 44 -11.92 -5.98 -5.02
C TYR A 44 -10.46 -5.61 -5.29
N VAL A 45 -10.19 -4.59 -6.09
CA VAL A 45 -8.82 -4.18 -6.43
C VAL A 45 -8.03 -3.75 -5.19
N LEU A 46 -8.61 -2.94 -4.29
CA LEU A 46 -7.94 -2.52 -3.06
C LEU A 46 -7.64 -3.69 -2.10
N PRO A 47 -8.59 -4.59 -1.79
CA PRO A 47 -8.30 -5.80 -1.03
C PRO A 47 -7.15 -6.64 -1.61
N ILE A 48 -7.12 -6.82 -2.93
CA ILE A 48 -6.08 -7.61 -3.60
C ILE A 48 -4.71 -6.93 -3.50
N ILE A 49 -4.64 -5.61 -3.72
CA ILE A 49 -3.37 -4.89 -3.61
C ILE A 49 -2.87 -4.89 -2.16
N THR A 50 -3.77 -4.67 -1.19
CA THR A 50 -3.41 -4.64 0.23
C THR A 50 -2.93 -6.00 0.75
N ILE A 51 -3.55 -7.12 0.35
CA ILE A 51 -3.08 -8.45 0.74
C ILE A 51 -1.69 -8.76 0.16
N LEU A 52 -1.41 -8.32 -1.08
CA LEU A 52 -0.08 -8.50 -1.69
C LEU A 52 0.99 -7.71 -0.92
N VAL A 53 0.70 -6.47 -0.53
CA VAL A 53 1.62 -5.66 0.29
C VAL A 53 1.79 -6.26 1.68
N ALA A 54 0.73 -6.76 2.30
CA ALA A 54 0.82 -7.45 3.59
C ALA A 54 1.73 -8.69 3.48
N GLY A 55 1.54 -9.54 2.47
CA GLY A 55 2.39 -10.70 2.21
C GLY A 55 3.85 -10.31 1.98
N PHE A 56 4.09 -9.24 1.23
CA PHE A 56 5.44 -8.71 1.03
C PHE A 56 6.09 -8.22 2.34
N ALA A 57 5.35 -7.49 3.17
CA ALA A 57 5.82 -7.02 4.47
C ALA A 57 6.13 -8.18 5.43
N ILE A 58 5.28 -9.23 5.44
CA ILE A 58 5.52 -10.46 6.23
C ILE A 58 6.81 -11.14 5.79
N LYS A 59 7.02 -11.30 4.48
CA LYS A 59 8.25 -11.89 3.93
C LYS A 59 9.49 -11.08 4.32
N LEU A 60 9.44 -9.75 4.21
CA LEU A 60 10.54 -8.89 4.65
C LEU A 60 10.80 -9.00 6.16
N SER A 61 9.74 -9.19 6.95
CA SER A 61 9.86 -9.40 8.39
C SER A 61 10.53 -10.74 8.73
N SER A 62 10.26 -11.82 7.99
CA SER A 62 10.88 -13.13 8.24
C SER A 62 12.36 -13.17 7.88
N ASP A 63 12.77 -12.40 6.87
CA ASP A 63 14.17 -12.33 6.42
C ASP A 63 15.03 -11.39 7.28
N SER A 64 14.41 -10.53 8.11
CA SER A 64 15.10 -9.62 9.02
C SER A 64 15.64 -10.36 10.26
N LYS A 65 16.97 -10.50 10.34
CA LYS A 65 17.68 -11.01 11.54
C LYS A 65 17.68 -10.04 12.73
N SER A 66 17.20 -8.81 12.56
CA SER A 66 17.15 -7.80 13.63
C SER A 66 15.81 -7.87 14.37
N ASN A 67 15.81 -7.59 15.68
CA ASN A 67 14.61 -7.47 16.52
C ASN A 67 13.71 -6.27 16.15
N ASP A 68 13.81 -5.79 14.92
CA ASP A 68 13.08 -4.67 14.38
C ASP A 68 11.67 -5.10 13.98
N ARG A 69 10.68 -4.46 14.59
CA ARG A 69 9.25 -4.74 14.37
C ARG A 69 8.63 -3.90 13.26
N THR A 70 9.40 -3.08 12.54
CA THR A 70 8.88 -2.15 11.52
C THR A 70 8.13 -2.88 10.39
N TYR A 71 8.68 -3.97 9.84
CA TYR A 71 8.00 -4.73 8.78
C TYR A 71 6.76 -5.47 9.30
N ASN A 72 6.79 -5.94 10.56
CA ASN A 72 5.63 -6.56 11.19
C ASN A 72 4.51 -5.52 11.41
N MET A 73 4.85 -4.31 11.86
CA MET A 73 3.89 -3.21 11.98
C MET A 73 3.29 -2.81 10.63
N ALA A 74 4.11 -2.75 9.58
CA ALA A 74 3.62 -2.53 8.22
C ALA A 74 2.64 -3.62 7.77
N ALA A 75 2.97 -4.90 8.01
CA ALA A 75 2.07 -6.01 7.70
C ALA A 75 0.73 -5.89 8.44
N ILE A 76 0.74 -5.57 9.73
CA ILE A 76 -0.48 -5.35 10.54
C ILE A 76 -1.32 -4.22 9.95
N LEU A 77 -0.71 -3.08 9.64
CA LEU A 77 -1.41 -1.94 9.03
C LEU A 77 -2.01 -2.31 7.66
N ALA A 78 -1.28 -3.04 6.83
CA ALA A 78 -1.79 -3.52 5.54
C ALA A 78 -2.98 -4.48 5.71
N LEU A 79 -2.96 -5.37 6.71
CA LEU A 79 -4.07 -6.26 7.02
C LEU A 79 -5.29 -5.53 7.57
N ILE A 80 -5.10 -4.50 8.41
CA ILE A 80 -6.20 -3.65 8.90
C ILE A 80 -6.86 -2.93 7.71
N ALA A 81 -6.06 -2.35 6.81
CA ALA A 81 -6.57 -1.70 5.60
C ALA A 81 -7.31 -2.70 4.69
N MET A 82 -6.75 -3.91 4.50
CA MET A 82 -7.38 -4.98 3.73
C MET A 82 -8.75 -5.36 4.30
N ALA A 83 -8.87 -5.54 5.61
CA ALA A 83 -10.13 -5.87 6.26
C ALA A 83 -11.18 -4.76 6.03
N GLY A 84 -10.79 -3.50 6.21
CA GLY A 84 -11.66 -2.36 5.93
C GLY A 84 -12.12 -2.31 4.47
N PHE A 85 -11.21 -2.53 3.52
CA PHE A 85 -11.56 -2.57 2.11
C PHE A 85 -12.45 -3.75 1.75
N LEU A 86 -12.25 -4.94 2.33
CA LEU A 86 -13.12 -6.09 2.10
C LEU A 86 -14.56 -5.83 2.56
N VAL A 87 -14.73 -5.20 3.72
CA VAL A 87 -16.06 -4.80 4.20
C VAL A 87 -16.72 -3.85 3.21
N ILE A 88 -15.99 -2.85 2.73
CA ILE A 88 -16.49 -1.91 1.70
C ILE A 88 -16.86 -2.67 0.42
N SER A 89 -16.01 -3.58 -0.07
CA SER A 89 -16.29 -4.39 -1.26
C SER A 89 -17.50 -5.30 -1.12
N GLY A 90 -17.80 -5.76 0.10
CA GLY A 90 -18.99 -6.56 0.40
C GLY A 90 -20.28 -5.74 0.48
N LEU A 91 -20.19 -4.52 1.01
CA LEU A 91 -21.35 -3.64 1.19
C LEU A 91 -21.78 -2.91 -0.09
N VAL A 92 -20.84 -2.53 -0.97
CA VAL A 92 -21.16 -1.79 -2.21
C VAL A 92 -22.19 -2.49 -3.12
N PRO A 93 -22.13 -3.81 -3.34
CA PRO A 93 -23.14 -4.53 -4.11
C PRO A 93 -24.54 -4.46 -3.53
N GLU A 94 -24.68 -4.48 -2.20
CA GLU A 94 -25.99 -4.50 -1.52
C GLU A 94 -26.78 -3.22 -1.80
N PHE A 95 -26.08 -2.09 -1.92
CA PHE A 95 -26.69 -0.78 -2.21
C PHE A 95 -26.65 -0.40 -3.69
N ARG A 96 -26.32 -1.35 -4.58
CA ARG A 96 -26.23 -1.10 -6.03
C ARG A 96 -27.58 -0.72 -6.64
N ASP A 97 -28.66 -1.34 -6.16
CA ASP A 97 -30.00 -1.16 -6.73
C ASP A 97 -30.86 -0.18 -5.90
N GLN A 98 -30.42 0.19 -4.70
CA GLN A 98 -31.12 1.08 -3.77
C GLN A 98 -30.35 2.39 -3.55
N LYS A 99 -30.37 3.25 -4.58
CA LYS A 99 -29.60 4.51 -4.63
C LYS A 99 -30.42 5.77 -4.35
N THR A 100 -31.36 5.71 -3.41
CA THR A 100 -32.27 6.81 -3.07
C THR A 100 -32.42 6.99 -1.56
N GLY A 101 -32.85 8.18 -1.13
CA GLY A 101 -33.17 8.48 0.27
C GLY A 101 -31.98 8.78 1.18
N THR A 102 -32.27 8.98 2.47
CA THR A 102 -31.30 9.32 3.52
C THR A 102 -30.30 8.20 3.78
N ASP A 103 -30.75 6.94 3.70
CA ASP A 103 -29.90 5.77 3.93
C ASP A 103 -28.79 5.65 2.89
N TRP A 104 -29.09 5.95 1.62
CA TRP A 104 -28.09 6.06 0.56
C TRP A 104 -27.07 7.17 0.82
N ALA A 105 -27.52 8.32 1.37
CA ALA A 105 -26.61 9.41 1.71
C ALA A 105 -25.66 9.02 2.86
N ILE A 106 -26.17 8.38 3.91
CA ILE A 106 -25.37 7.87 5.02
C ILE A 106 -24.38 6.82 4.52
N PHE A 107 -24.85 5.87 3.71
CA PHE A 107 -24.01 4.84 3.11
C PHE A 107 -22.83 5.45 2.34
N LYS A 108 -23.07 6.45 1.49
CA LYS A 108 -22.00 7.14 0.75
C LYS A 108 -20.92 7.72 1.67
N TRP A 109 -21.32 8.37 2.76
CA TRP A 109 -20.38 8.91 3.74
C TRP A 109 -19.61 7.83 4.49
N VAL A 110 -20.27 6.73 4.87
CA VAL A 110 -19.63 5.61 5.56
C VAL A 110 -18.57 4.97 4.66
N ILE A 111 -18.90 4.69 3.40
CA ILE A 111 -17.94 4.13 2.45
C ILE A 111 -16.82 5.13 2.16
N LEU A 112 -17.13 6.41 1.99
CA LEU A 112 -16.12 7.44 1.74
C LEU A 112 -15.14 7.55 2.92
N ALA A 113 -15.64 7.61 4.16
CA ALA A 113 -14.82 7.64 5.35
C ALA A 113 -13.98 6.36 5.50
N GLY A 114 -14.58 5.19 5.21
CA GLY A 114 -13.89 3.91 5.21
C GLY A 114 -12.79 3.83 4.15
N LEU A 115 -13.03 4.33 2.94
CA LEU A 115 -12.04 4.40 1.86
C LEU A 115 -10.87 5.29 2.27
N TYR A 116 -11.13 6.50 2.79
CA TYR A 116 -10.07 7.38 3.26
C TYR A 116 -9.28 6.79 4.43
N GLY A 117 -9.97 6.25 5.44
CA GLY A 117 -9.33 5.61 6.59
C GLY A 117 -8.43 4.45 6.16
N GLY A 118 -8.96 3.53 5.35
CA GLY A 118 -8.21 2.40 4.82
C GLY A 118 -7.02 2.84 3.97
N LEU A 119 -7.18 3.86 3.12
CA LEU A 119 -6.10 4.39 2.29
C LEU A 119 -4.99 5.00 3.14
N ILE A 120 -5.32 5.77 4.18
CA ILE A 120 -4.32 6.34 5.10
C ILE A 120 -3.53 5.24 5.79
N THR A 121 -4.22 4.24 6.36
CA THR A 121 -3.57 3.08 7.01
C THR A 121 -2.69 2.32 6.03
N PHE A 122 -3.14 2.15 4.79
CA PHE A 122 -2.37 1.48 3.75
C PHE A 122 -1.13 2.27 3.33
N TRP A 123 -1.25 3.59 3.16
CA TRP A 123 -0.13 4.48 2.85
C TRP A 123 0.92 4.49 3.97
N LEU A 124 0.49 4.43 5.23
CA LEU A 124 1.40 4.30 6.37
C LEU A 124 2.17 2.99 6.33
N SER A 125 1.51 1.87 6.01
CA SER A 125 2.18 0.58 5.81
C SER A 125 3.28 0.67 4.72
N ILE A 126 2.93 1.18 3.54
CA ILE A 126 3.89 1.35 2.43
C ILE A 126 5.06 2.26 2.85
N SER A 127 4.75 3.37 3.51
CA SER A 127 5.75 4.34 3.98
C SER A 127 6.75 3.69 4.94
N LEU A 128 6.29 2.84 5.86
CA LEU A 128 7.17 2.10 6.77
C LEU A 128 8.09 1.12 6.03
N ILE A 129 7.54 0.39 5.04
CA ILE A 129 8.33 -0.55 4.22
C ILE A 129 9.43 0.20 3.48
N ILE A 130 9.09 1.30 2.79
CA ILE A 130 10.03 2.12 2.02
C ILE A 130 11.06 2.76 2.94
N PHE A 131 10.63 3.35 4.05
CA PHE A 131 11.50 3.99 5.03
C PHE A 131 12.56 3.01 5.53
N LYS A 132 12.14 1.79 5.89
CA LYS A 132 13.07 0.77 6.39
C LYS A 132 14.04 0.28 5.31
N LEU A 133 13.54 0.04 4.09
CA LEU A 133 14.40 -0.33 2.95
C LEU A 133 15.45 0.76 2.63
N SER A 134 15.04 2.03 2.66
CA SER A 134 15.93 3.17 2.45
C SER A 134 17.00 3.28 3.53
N TYR A 135 16.61 3.10 4.80
CA TYR A 135 17.53 3.11 5.94
C TYR A 135 18.58 1.99 5.85
N ILE A 136 18.17 0.76 5.51
CA ILE A 136 19.09 -0.37 5.31
C ILE A 136 20.06 -0.08 4.16
N ASN A 137 19.56 0.42 3.03
CA ASN A 137 20.40 0.75 1.88
C ASN A 137 21.44 1.83 2.22
N LYS A 138 21.05 2.86 3.00
CA LYS A 138 21.97 3.90 3.48
C LYS A 138 23.10 3.32 4.35
N ILE A 139 22.78 2.39 5.26
CA ILE A 139 23.78 1.72 6.11
C ILE A 139 24.74 0.86 5.27
N ILE A 140 24.24 0.15 4.25
CA ILE A 140 25.09 -0.69 3.40
C ILE A 140 26.05 0.17 2.58
N ILE A 141 25.56 1.29 2.03
CA ILE A 141 26.38 2.21 1.24
C ILE A 141 27.47 2.86 2.12
N SER A 142 27.13 3.31 3.33
CA SER A 142 28.11 3.93 4.24
C SER A 142 29.16 2.94 4.76
N ARG A 143 28.79 1.67 4.99
CA ARG A 143 29.77 0.62 5.32
C ARG A 143 30.75 0.37 4.18
N ARG A 144 30.26 0.33 2.93
CA ARG A 144 31.09 0.06 1.75
C ARG A 144 32.09 1.18 1.45
N SER A 145 31.71 2.45 1.65
CA SER A 145 32.66 3.56 1.49
C SER A 145 33.71 3.58 2.60
N ASN A 146 33.35 3.20 3.83
CA ASN A 146 34.34 3.12 4.91
C ASN A 146 35.33 1.96 4.72
N THR A 147 34.96 0.88 4.01
CA THR A 147 35.90 -0.21 3.72
C THR A 147 36.90 0.19 2.65
N SER A 148 36.47 0.92 1.60
CA SER A 148 37.39 1.35 0.54
C SER A 148 38.44 2.37 1.00
N VAL A 149 38.11 3.23 1.96
CA VAL A 149 39.07 4.19 2.55
C VAL A 149 40.12 3.48 3.42
N VAL A 150 39.76 2.37 4.07
CA VAL A 150 40.72 1.60 4.89
C VAL A 150 41.68 0.79 4.02
N ASP A 151 41.24 0.27 2.87
CA ASP A 151 42.10 -0.47 1.94
C ASP A 151 43.10 0.45 1.20
N GLU A 152 42.77 1.72 0.94
CA GLU A 152 43.70 2.68 0.35
C GLU A 152 44.86 3.04 1.30
N VAL A 153 44.57 3.25 2.58
CA VAL A 153 45.58 3.60 3.61
C VAL A 153 46.46 2.40 3.98
N GLY A 154 45.99 1.17 3.74
CA GLY A 154 46.76 -0.06 3.98
C GLY A 154 47.75 -0.43 2.86
N SER A 155 47.68 0.23 1.69
CA SER A 155 48.52 -0.10 0.53
C SER A 155 49.73 0.82 0.32
N GLU A 156 49.86 1.89 1.11
CA GLU A 156 51.07 2.71 1.17
C GLU A 156 52.05 2.18 2.24
N LYS A 157 52.72 1.06 1.95
CA LYS A 157 54.00 0.69 2.57
C LYS A 157 54.91 0.00 1.57
#